data_AF-A0A1S2MG66-F1
#
_entry.id   AF-A0A1S2MG66-F1
#
_cell.length_a   1.000
_cell.length_b   1.000
_cell.length_c   1.000
_cell.angle_alpha   90.00
_cell.angle_beta   90.00
_cell.angle_gamma   90.00
#
_symmetry.space_group_name_H-M   'P 1'
#
loop_
_entity.id
_entity.type
_entity.pdbx_description
1 polymer ?
#
loop_
_entity_poly.entity_id
_entity_poly.type
_entity_poly.pdbx_seq_one_letter_code
_entity_poly.pdbx_strand_id
1 'polypeptide(L)'
;MKHSKIELATEFDDTGIPTKYETFITRQNISFSLVYECVSFLASLKENPDDDEIYIMMDIVTRIFDEQFNMNTLIDGLPAQSATYELYKHIVFVGSGESLDSEVESNSEVSNTQVNGWEDHKENLKKTINKMVKEGEQSFNDVLDLPFFLVFDELNTQAKEKPEHKSSMLDAFA
;
A
#
# COMPACT_ATOMS: atom_id res chain seq x y z
N MET A 1 -3.14 -13.14 -2.56
CA MET A 1 -2.95 -11.68 -2.53
C MET A 1 -4.30 -11.04 -2.85
N LYS A 2 -4.71 -10.03 -2.10
CA LYS A 2 -5.98 -9.34 -2.34
C LYS A 2 -5.81 -8.28 -3.43
N HIS A 3 -6.88 -8.04 -4.18
CA HIS A 3 -6.89 -7.03 -5.25
C HIS A 3 -7.92 -5.96 -4.96
N SER A 4 -7.56 -4.70 -5.18
CA SER A 4 -8.54 -3.61 -5.27
C SER A 4 -9.19 -3.63 -6.65
N LYS A 5 -10.47 -3.26 -6.71
CA LYS A 5 -11.24 -3.20 -7.96
C LYS A 5 -11.95 -1.86 -8.04
N ILE A 6 -11.86 -1.22 -9.21
CA ILE A 6 -12.57 0.03 -9.51
C ILE A 6 -13.44 -0.19 -10.74
N GLU A 7 -14.67 0.32 -10.70
CA GLU A 7 -15.61 0.27 -11.83
C GLU A 7 -15.82 1.68 -12.36
N LEU A 8 -15.57 1.86 -13.65
CA LEU A 8 -15.68 3.16 -14.33
C LEU A 8 -16.71 3.07 -15.45
N ALA A 9 -17.55 4.09 -15.56
CA ALA A 9 -18.41 4.25 -16.72
C ALA A 9 -17.56 4.60 -17.95
N THR A 10 -17.78 3.90 -19.05
CA THR A 10 -17.02 4.08 -20.31
C THR A 10 -17.88 4.56 -21.47
N GLU A 11 -19.17 4.30 -21.42
CA GLU A 11 -20.13 4.74 -22.42
C GLU A 11 -21.32 5.40 -21.72
N PHE A 12 -21.83 6.46 -22.35
CA PHE A 12 -22.95 7.26 -21.88
C PHE A 12 -23.96 7.41 -23.00
N ASP A 13 -25.24 7.50 -22.65
CA ASP A 13 -26.27 7.86 -23.62
C ASP A 13 -26.31 9.38 -23.88
N ASP A 14 -27.18 9.81 -24.81
CA ASP A 14 -27.37 11.22 -25.17
C ASP A 14 -27.83 12.12 -24.00
N THR A 15 -28.21 11.50 -22.87
CA THR A 15 -28.65 12.20 -21.65
C THR A 15 -27.59 12.19 -20.54
N GLY A 16 -26.42 11.60 -20.79
CA GLY A 16 -25.31 11.52 -19.84
C GLY A 16 -25.46 10.40 -18.80
N ILE A 17 -26.35 9.43 -19.04
CA ILE A 17 -26.51 8.25 -18.17
C ILE A 17 -25.51 7.17 -18.60
N PRO A 18 -24.73 6.59 -17.68
CA PRO A 18 -23.84 5.47 -17.99
C PRO A 18 -24.59 4.27 -18.58
N THR A 19 -24.15 3.79 -19.74
CA THR A 19 -24.71 2.60 -20.42
C THR A 19 -23.80 1.39 -20.29
N LYS A 20 -22.50 1.60 -20.04
CA LYS A 20 -21.50 0.56 -19.90
C LYS A 20 -20.48 0.90 -18.82
N TYR A 21 -20.07 -0.12 -18.09
CA TYR A 21 -19.02 -0.06 -17.08
C TYR A 21 -17.89 -1.02 -17.42
N GLU A 22 -16.67 -0.62 -17.11
CA GLU A 22 -15.48 -1.47 -17.15
C GLU A 22 -14.86 -1.58 -15.76
N THR A 23 -14.47 -2.80 -15.39
CA THR A 23 -13.85 -3.09 -14.09
C THR A 23 -12.35 -3.24 -14.27
N PHE A 24 -11.58 -2.45 -13.52
CA PHE A 24 -10.12 -2.53 -13.47
C PHE A 24 -9.68 -3.13 -12.14
N ILE A 25 -8.54 -3.82 -12.16
CA ILE A 25 -8.02 -4.57 -11.01
C ILE A 25 -6.57 -4.17 -10.78
N THR A 26 -6.18 -3.98 -9.52
CA THR A 26 -4.80 -3.66 -9.14
C THR A 26 -3.85 -4.82 -9.47
N ARG A 27 -2.64 -4.49 -9.89
CA ARG A 27 -1.57 -5.49 -10.06
C ARG A 27 -1.09 -6.02 -8.71
N GLN A 28 -0.50 -7.21 -8.71
CA GLN A 28 0.03 -7.86 -7.50
C GLN A 28 1.35 -7.22 -7.04
N ASN A 29 2.13 -6.67 -7.98
CA ASN A 29 3.43 -6.10 -7.71
C ASN A 29 3.34 -4.58 -7.50
N ILE A 30 2.92 -4.18 -6.30
CA ILE A 30 2.96 -2.78 -5.90
C ILE A 30 4.36 -2.46 -5.36
N SER A 31 5.00 -1.42 -5.89
CA SER A 31 6.33 -0.98 -5.44
C SER A 31 6.29 -0.38 -4.04
N PHE A 32 7.41 -0.48 -3.33
CA PHE A 32 7.53 0.10 -2.00
C PHE A 32 7.39 1.63 -2.02
N SER A 33 7.86 2.27 -3.09
CA SER A 33 7.65 3.69 -3.36
C SER A 33 6.17 4.07 -3.33
N LEU A 34 5.32 3.31 -4.03
CA LEU A 34 3.90 3.62 -4.15
C LEU A 34 3.17 3.43 -2.82
N VAL A 35 3.52 2.41 -2.04
CA VAL A 35 2.98 2.25 -0.68
C VAL A 35 3.40 3.39 0.23
N TYR A 36 4.69 3.75 0.23
CA TYR A 36 5.19 4.86 1.04
C TYR A 36 4.51 6.18 0.70
N GLU A 37 4.27 6.43 -0.60
CA GLU A 37 3.55 7.61 -1.07
C GLU A 37 2.09 7.61 -0.60
N CYS A 38 1.37 6.49 -0.72
CA CYS A 38 0.00 6.37 -0.21
C CYS A 38 -0.07 6.70 1.28
N VAL A 39 0.83 6.12 2.07
CA VAL A 39 0.90 6.36 3.52
C VAL A 39 1.27 7.81 3.83
N SER A 40 2.22 8.39 3.09
CA SER A 40 2.62 9.78 3.27
C SER A 40 1.47 10.74 2.96
N PHE A 41 0.72 10.47 1.88
CA PHE A 41 -0.45 11.24 1.51
C PHE A 41 -1.53 11.16 2.60
N LEU A 42 -1.87 9.95 3.04
CA LEU A 42 -2.87 9.73 4.11
C LEU A 42 -2.48 10.39 5.43
N ALA A 43 -1.19 10.50 5.74
CA ALA A 43 -0.71 11.18 6.93
C ALA A 43 -0.81 12.71 6.85
N SER A 44 -0.75 13.27 5.64
CA SER A 44 -0.91 14.71 5.39
C SER A 44 -2.34 15.13 5.05
N LEU A 45 -3.23 14.18 4.78
CA LEU A 45 -4.58 14.44 4.28
C LEU A 45 -5.42 15.20 5.30
N LYS A 46 -6.06 16.29 4.86
CA LYS A 46 -7.02 17.04 5.66
C LYS A 46 -8.34 16.28 5.79
N GLU A 47 -9.09 16.59 6.84
CA GLU A 47 -10.40 15.98 7.10
C GLU A 47 -11.40 16.20 5.94
N ASN A 48 -11.31 17.36 5.28
CA ASN A 48 -12.02 17.65 4.03
C ASN A 48 -11.01 17.96 2.92
N PRO A 49 -10.86 17.06 1.93
CA PRO A 49 -9.91 17.26 0.84
C PRO A 49 -10.26 18.48 0.00
N ASP A 50 -9.25 19.30 -0.32
CA ASP A 50 -9.39 20.34 -1.33
C ASP A 50 -9.22 19.79 -2.76
N ASP A 51 -9.45 20.64 -3.78
CA ASP A 51 -9.37 20.23 -5.17
C ASP A 51 -7.97 19.70 -5.54
N ASP A 52 -6.90 20.30 -5.00
CA ASP A 52 -5.52 19.87 -5.24
C ASP A 52 -5.27 18.48 -4.63
N GLU A 53 -5.75 18.23 -3.41
CA GLU A 53 -5.69 16.91 -2.78
C GLU A 53 -6.48 15.87 -3.56
N ILE A 54 -7.63 16.23 -4.14
CA ILE A 54 -8.42 15.34 -5.01
C ILE A 54 -7.66 15.01 -6.30
N TYR A 55 -6.98 15.98 -6.93
CA TYR A 55 -6.13 15.72 -8.10
C TYR A 55 -4.98 14.77 -7.76
N ILE A 56 -4.34 14.96 -6.61
CA ILE A 56 -3.29 14.04 -6.12
C ILE A 56 -3.88 12.63 -5.90
N MET A 57 -5.07 12.52 -5.32
CA MET A 57 -5.72 11.20 -5.17
C MET A 57 -5.93 10.52 -6.50
N MET A 58 -6.40 11.25 -7.52
CA MET A 58 -6.60 10.67 -8.85
C MET A 58 -5.28 10.19 -9.47
N ASP A 59 -4.21 10.96 -9.35
CA ASP A 59 -2.88 10.58 -9.85
C ASP A 59 -2.31 9.35 -9.12
N ILE A 60 -2.47 9.27 -7.80
CA ILE A 60 -2.05 8.09 -7.05
C ILE A 60 -2.88 6.87 -7.50
N VAL A 61 -4.20 7.03 -7.68
CA VAL A 61 -5.08 5.92 -8.09
C VAL A 61 -4.78 5.43 -9.50
N THR A 62 -4.52 6.30 -10.47
CA THR A 62 -4.10 5.85 -11.83
C THR A 62 -2.83 5.00 -11.74
N ARG A 63 -1.86 5.36 -10.88
CA ARG A 63 -0.64 4.60 -10.67
C ARG A 63 -0.84 3.30 -9.88
N ILE A 64 -1.76 3.27 -8.90
CA ILE A 64 -2.18 2.03 -8.21
C ILE A 64 -2.73 0.99 -9.20
N PHE A 65 -3.44 1.44 -10.22
CA PHE A 65 -3.97 0.59 -11.29
C PHE A 65 -3.00 0.46 -12.47
N ASP A 66 -1.73 0.84 -12.34
CA ASP A 66 -0.70 0.73 -13.37
C ASP A 66 -1.12 1.36 -14.71
N GLU A 67 -1.65 2.58 -14.65
CA GLU A 67 -2.01 3.38 -15.83
C GLU A 67 -2.98 2.68 -16.80
N GLN A 68 -3.74 1.68 -16.32
CA GLN A 68 -4.80 1.01 -17.10
C GLN A 68 -5.88 1.99 -17.60
N PHE A 69 -5.98 3.14 -16.93
CA PHE A 69 -6.78 4.29 -17.30
C PHE A 69 -6.06 5.57 -16.91
N ASN A 70 -6.51 6.71 -17.44
CA ASN A 70 -5.95 8.03 -17.13
C ASN A 70 -6.90 8.84 -16.24
N MET A 71 -6.44 10.02 -15.81
CA MET A 71 -7.19 10.90 -14.92
C MET A 71 -8.51 11.39 -15.53
N ASN A 72 -8.57 11.63 -16.84
CA ASN A 72 -9.82 12.03 -17.50
C ASN A 72 -10.85 10.90 -17.44
N THR A 73 -10.42 9.65 -17.61
CA THR A 73 -11.29 8.48 -17.43
C THR A 73 -11.84 8.38 -16.01
N LEU A 74 -11.09 8.79 -14.98
CA LEU A 74 -11.61 8.88 -13.61
C LEU A 74 -12.65 9.99 -13.46
N ILE A 75 -12.37 11.18 -14.01
CA ILE A 75 -13.28 12.33 -13.95
C ILE A 75 -14.61 12.01 -14.61
N ASP A 76 -14.57 11.39 -15.79
CA ASP A 76 -15.78 11.07 -16.56
C ASP A 76 -16.46 9.81 -15.99
N GLY A 77 -15.68 8.82 -15.60
CA GLY A 77 -16.16 7.48 -15.27
C GLY A 77 -16.61 7.28 -13.82
N LEU A 78 -16.18 8.13 -12.88
CA LEU A 78 -16.61 8.06 -11.49
C LEU A 78 -17.83 8.95 -11.22
N PRO A 79 -18.88 8.45 -10.56
CA PRO A 79 -19.97 9.29 -10.11
C PRO A 79 -19.48 10.35 -9.11
N ALA A 80 -19.74 11.63 -9.40
CA ALA A 80 -19.22 12.76 -8.62
C ALA A 80 -19.54 12.66 -7.12
N GLN A 81 -20.72 12.14 -6.75
CA GLN A 81 -21.14 11.98 -5.36
C GLN A 81 -20.30 10.98 -4.56
N SER A 82 -19.62 10.04 -5.24
CA SER A 82 -18.82 8.98 -4.60
C SER A 82 -17.36 9.01 -5.04
N ALA A 83 -16.97 9.87 -5.96
CA ALA A 83 -15.63 9.91 -6.55
C ALA A 83 -14.53 10.01 -5.47
N THR A 84 -14.61 10.99 -4.58
CA THR A 84 -13.64 11.17 -3.49
C THR A 84 -13.53 9.94 -2.59
N TYR A 85 -14.67 9.32 -2.26
CA TYR A 85 -14.70 8.11 -1.42
C TYR A 85 -14.05 6.91 -2.12
N GLU A 86 -14.37 6.67 -3.39
CA GLU A 86 -13.78 5.57 -4.15
C GLU A 86 -12.27 5.76 -4.33
N LEU A 87 -11.81 6.99 -4.63
CA LEU A 87 -10.39 7.29 -4.71
C LEU A 87 -9.67 7.02 -3.38
N TYR A 88 -10.20 7.58 -2.28
CA TYR A 88 -9.64 7.41 -0.94
C TYR A 88 -9.52 5.93 -0.54
N LYS A 89 -10.56 5.13 -0.80
CA LYS A 89 -10.60 3.70 -0.50
C LYS A 89 -9.46 2.91 -1.15
N HIS A 90 -9.10 3.24 -2.39
CA HIS A 90 -7.97 2.58 -3.07
C HIS A 90 -6.62 2.94 -2.48
N ILE A 91 -6.43 4.21 -2.10
CA ILE A 91 -5.21 4.68 -1.44
C ILE A 91 -5.05 4.02 -0.07
N VAL A 92 -6.14 3.92 0.71
CA VAL A 92 -6.13 3.20 2.00
C VAL A 92 -5.81 1.72 1.82
N PHE A 93 -6.40 1.05 0.83
CA PHE A 93 -6.15 -0.36 0.55
C PHE A 93 -4.66 -0.65 0.29
N VAL A 94 -4.01 0.21 -0.50
CA VAL A 94 -2.57 0.06 -0.79
C VAL A 94 -1.72 0.49 0.39
N GLY A 95 -2.05 1.63 1.02
CA GLY A 95 -1.30 2.19 2.14
C GLY A 95 -1.34 1.33 3.41
N SER A 96 -2.41 0.57 3.65
CA SER A 96 -2.51 -0.36 4.77
C SER A 96 -1.72 -1.66 4.57
N GLY A 97 -1.23 -1.91 3.35
CA GLY A 97 -0.65 -3.19 2.98
C GLY A 97 -1.66 -4.33 2.87
N GLU A 98 -2.97 -4.04 2.78
CA GLU A 98 -4.02 -5.05 2.57
C GLU A 98 -3.88 -5.83 1.25
N SER A 99 -3.02 -5.38 0.33
CA SER A 99 -2.60 -6.16 -0.84
C SER A 99 -1.90 -7.48 -0.48
N LEU A 100 -1.31 -7.57 0.72
CA LEU A 100 -0.67 -8.78 1.25
C LEU A 100 -1.73 -9.75 1.80
N ASP A 101 -1.56 -11.05 1.56
CA ASP A 101 -2.48 -12.03 2.15
C ASP A 101 -2.38 -11.98 3.68
N SER A 102 -3.53 -11.83 4.33
CA SER A 102 -3.68 -11.81 5.80
C SER A 102 -3.33 -13.16 6.48
N GLU A 103 -2.69 -14.09 5.76
CA GLU A 103 -2.11 -15.34 6.29
C GLU A 103 -0.66 -15.15 6.79
N VAL A 104 -0.16 -13.91 6.86
CA VAL A 104 1.00 -13.62 7.69
C VAL A 104 0.52 -13.70 9.14
N GLU A 105 0.67 -14.88 9.74
CA GLU A 105 0.51 -15.06 11.19
C GLU A 105 1.23 -13.92 11.90
N SER A 106 0.46 -13.12 12.63
CA SER A 106 0.94 -12.05 13.48
C SER A 106 1.77 -12.64 14.61
N ASN A 107 2.99 -13.07 14.27
CA ASN A 107 4.01 -13.45 15.22
C ASN A 107 4.26 -12.23 16.08
N SER A 108 3.93 -12.36 17.36
CA SER A 108 3.91 -11.33 18.40
C SER A 108 5.28 -10.70 18.73
N GLU A 109 6.28 -10.86 17.84
CA GLU A 109 7.64 -10.34 17.96
C GLU A 109 8.12 -9.50 16.76
N VAL A 110 7.31 -9.36 15.70
CA VAL A 110 7.51 -8.24 14.77
C VAL A 110 7.11 -7.01 15.58
N SER A 111 8.10 -6.21 15.99
CA SER A 111 7.95 -5.05 16.88
C SER A 111 6.58 -4.43 16.71
N ASN A 112 5.68 -4.80 17.63
CA ASN A 112 4.27 -4.46 17.61
C ASN A 112 4.19 -3.00 18.05
N THR A 113 4.75 -2.14 17.22
CA THR A 113 4.64 -0.70 17.34
C THR A 113 3.22 -0.45 16.94
N GLN A 114 2.33 -0.48 17.92
CA GLN A 114 0.94 -0.12 17.77
C GLN A 114 0.93 1.21 17.00
N VAL A 115 0.53 1.14 15.73
CA VAL A 115 0.60 2.28 14.82
C VAL A 115 -0.58 3.17 15.22
N ASN A 116 -0.32 4.29 15.89
CA ASN A 116 -1.41 5.12 16.41
C ASN A 116 -2.06 6.00 15.33
N GLY A 117 -1.52 5.96 14.09
CA GLY A 117 -2.05 6.66 12.93
C GLY A 117 -1.12 6.56 11.71
N TRP A 118 -1.53 7.19 10.60
CA TRP A 118 -0.78 7.17 9.34
C TRP A 118 0.63 7.77 9.44
N GLU A 119 0.84 8.77 10.29
CA GLU A 119 2.18 9.38 10.48
C GLU A 119 3.16 8.41 11.15
N ASP A 120 2.70 7.62 12.14
CA ASP A 120 3.51 6.56 12.74
C ASP A 120 3.86 5.50 11.69
N HIS A 121 2.90 5.16 10.82
CA HIS A 121 3.12 4.17 9.76
C HIS A 121 4.19 4.66 8.78
N LYS A 122 4.08 5.91 8.33
CA LYS A 122 5.04 6.58 7.45
C LYS A 122 6.45 6.55 8.03
N GLU A 123 6.63 6.93 9.29
CA GLU A 123 7.94 6.94 9.93
C GLU A 123 8.50 5.52 10.13
N ASN A 124 7.65 4.52 10.32
CA ASN A 124 8.08 3.12 10.35
C ASN A 124 8.57 2.64 8.97
N LEU A 125 7.84 2.91 7.89
CA LEU A 125 8.28 2.56 6.53
C LEU A 125 9.59 3.26 6.17
N LYS A 126 9.73 4.54 6.53
CA LYS A 126 10.98 5.30 6.35
C LYS A 126 12.16 4.71 7.09
N LYS A 127 11.97 4.23 8.33
CA LYS A 127 13.03 3.52 9.07
C LYS A 127 13.42 2.22 8.37
N THR A 128 12.44 1.47 7.88
CA THR A 128 12.64 0.24 7.11
C THR A 128 13.45 0.49 5.84
N ILE A 129 13.10 1.52 5.05
CA ILE A 129 13.88 1.93 3.87
C ILE A 129 15.33 2.25 4.25
N ASN A 130 15.54 3.08 5.27
CA ASN A 130 16.88 3.47 5.73
C ASN A 130 17.70 2.28 6.25
N LYS A 131 17.05 1.29 6.85
CA LYS A 131 17.70 0.07 7.33
C LYS A 131 18.21 -0.76 6.15
N MET A 132 17.37 -1.02 5.15
CA MET A 132 17.75 -1.79 3.96
C MET A 132 18.86 -1.13 3.15
N VAL A 133 18.81 0.20 2.97
CA VAL A 133 19.89 0.95 2.32
C VAL A 133 21.23 0.77 3.05
N LYS A 134 21.21 0.77 4.38
CA LYS A 134 22.42 0.64 5.19
C LYS A 134 22.95 -0.80 5.26
N GLU A 135 22.08 -1.78 5.36
CA GLU A 135 22.45 -3.19 5.55
C GLU A 135 22.73 -3.93 4.24
N GLY A 136 22.04 -3.58 3.16
CA GLY A 136 22.18 -4.23 1.85
C GLY A 136 23.20 -3.58 0.91
N GLU A 137 23.83 -2.46 1.30
CA GLU A 137 24.63 -1.60 0.40
C GLU A 137 23.88 -1.20 -0.89
N GLN A 138 22.54 -1.21 -0.86
CA GLN A 138 21.68 -0.88 -2.00
C GLN A 138 21.45 0.63 -2.09
N SER A 139 21.23 1.16 -3.29
CA SER A 139 20.85 2.56 -3.42
C SER A 139 19.41 2.79 -2.93
N PHE A 140 19.10 4.02 -2.53
CA PHE A 140 17.76 4.38 -2.06
C PHE A 140 16.68 4.08 -3.12
N ASN A 141 16.97 4.31 -4.40
CA ASN A 141 16.04 4.04 -5.49
C ASN A 141 15.80 2.54 -5.67
N ASP A 142 16.86 1.72 -5.56
CA ASP A 142 16.72 0.27 -5.69
C ASP A 142 15.76 -0.29 -4.64
N VAL A 143 15.85 0.22 -3.39
CA VAL A 143 14.96 -0.18 -2.29
C VAL A 143 13.51 0.26 -2.52
N LEU A 144 13.29 1.44 -3.08
CA LEU A 144 11.96 1.96 -3.38
C LEU A 144 11.26 1.21 -4.52
N ASP A 145 12.03 0.71 -5.48
CA ASP A 145 11.51 -0.05 -6.62
C ASP A 145 11.18 -1.50 -6.28
N LEU A 146 11.58 -1.99 -5.08
CA LEU A 146 11.26 -3.34 -4.64
C LEU A 146 9.74 -3.55 -4.51
N PRO A 147 9.24 -4.75 -4.87
CA PRO A 147 7.90 -5.18 -4.52
C PRO A 147 7.66 -5.09 -3.00
N PHE A 148 6.61 -4.41 -2.58
CA PHE A 148 6.30 -4.22 -1.15
C PHE A 148 6.16 -5.54 -0.39
N PHE A 149 5.59 -6.56 -1.05
CA PHE A 149 5.43 -7.88 -0.43
C PHE A 149 6.76 -8.55 -0.09
N LEU A 150 7.80 -8.38 -0.92
CA LEU A 150 9.13 -8.94 -0.66
C LEU A 150 9.78 -8.28 0.55
N VAL A 151 9.63 -6.96 0.68
CA VAL A 151 10.18 -6.22 1.83
C VAL A 151 9.62 -6.76 3.14
N PHE A 152 8.31 -7.03 3.21
CA PHE A 152 7.70 -7.55 4.43
C PHE A 152 7.88 -9.06 4.62
N ASP A 153 7.91 -9.87 3.56
CA ASP A 153 8.22 -11.30 3.65
C ASP A 153 9.68 -11.56 4.06
N GLU A 154 10.65 -10.78 3.56
CA GLU A 154 12.05 -10.85 3.98
C GLU A 154 12.23 -10.41 5.44
N LEU A 155 11.56 -9.33 5.86
CA LEU A 155 11.58 -8.92 7.27
C LEU A 155 10.94 -9.96 8.19
N ASN A 156 9.88 -10.65 7.75
CA ASN A 156 9.24 -11.72 8.50
C ASN A 156 10.08 -13.00 8.55
N THR A 157 10.79 -13.34 7.47
CA THR A 157 11.70 -14.49 7.45
C THR A 157 12.96 -14.24 8.29
N GLN A 158 13.54 -13.03 8.24
CA GLN A 158 14.63 -12.64 9.16
C GLN A 158 14.17 -12.61 10.64
N ALA A 159 12.92 -12.23 10.91
CA ALA A 159 12.37 -12.29 12.27
C ALA A 159 12.16 -13.75 12.77
N LYS A 160 11.89 -14.69 11.85
CA LYS A 160 11.80 -16.13 12.15
C LYS A 160 13.19 -16.77 12.39
N GLU A 161 14.28 -16.16 11.92
CA GLU A 161 15.67 -16.60 12.16
C GLU A 161 16.29 -16.06 13.46
N LYS A 162 15.49 -15.56 14.42
CA LYS A 162 16.02 -15.44 15.80
C LYS A 162 16.44 -16.83 16.27
N PRO A 163 17.67 -16.98 16.80
CA PRO A 163 18.23 -18.30 17.09
C PRO A 163 17.34 -19.02 18.09
N GLU A 164 16.87 -20.23 17.74
CA GLU A 164 16.37 -21.19 18.70
C GLU A 164 17.31 -21.17 19.90
N HIS A 165 16.69 -21.02 21.08
CA HIS A 165 17.37 -21.12 22.36
C HIS A 165 18.23 -22.40 22.30
N LYS A 166 19.56 -22.24 22.14
CA LYS A 166 20.47 -23.38 22.29
C LYS A 166 20.24 -23.86 23.70
N SER A 167 19.51 -24.95 23.84
CA SER A 167 19.40 -25.70 25.08
C SER A 167 20.83 -26.01 25.49
N SER A 168 21.25 -25.31 26.54
CA SER A 168 22.57 -25.46 27.10
C SER A 168 22.74 -26.93 27.47
N MET A 169 23.79 -27.59 26.99
CA MET A 169 24.16 -28.96 27.37
C MET A 169 24.44 -29.12 28.89
N LEU A 170 24.27 -28.05 29.68
CA LEU A 170 24.44 -28.04 31.13
C LEU A 170 23.20 -28.50 31.93
N ASP A 171 22.00 -28.56 31.33
CA ASP A 171 20.80 -29.04 32.04
C ASP A 171 20.71 -30.58 32.14
N ALA A 172 21.69 -31.31 31.63
CA ALA A 172 21.77 -32.78 31.73
C ALA A 172 22.49 -33.29 33.00
N PHE A 173 22.92 -32.40 33.90
CA PHE A 173 23.71 -32.76 35.10
C PHE A 173 23.13 -32.23 36.43
N ALA A 174 21.87 -31.78 36.46
CA ALA A 174 21.18 -31.39 37.70
C ALA A 174 20.22 -32.48 38.21
#